data_AF-A0A7J8GRF8-F1
#
_entry.id   AF-A0A7J8GRF8-F1
#
_cell.length_a   1.000
_cell.length_b   1.000
_cell.length_c   1.000
_cell.angle_alpha   90.00
_cell.angle_beta   90.00
_cell.angle_gamma   90.00
#
_symmetry.space_group_name_H-M   'P 1'
#
loop_
_entity.id
_entity.type
_entity.pdbx_description
1 polymer ?
#
loop_
_entity_poly.entity_id
_entity_poly.type
_entity_poly.pdbx_seq_one_letter_code
_entity_poly.pdbx_strand_id
1 'polypeptide(L)'
;MLRWTVHLEGGPRRVNHAAVAVGHRVFSFGGYCSGEDYETLRQIDVHIFNAVSLRWTKLPPVRPTIRGQPPVVPYMRYGHSTVLIDDTVFLWGGRNDTEGACNVLYAFDVNTHKWSTPRVLGTIPGARDGHSACVLGKTMYIFGGYEQLADCFSNDIHKLDTSTMTWTLICLSHEN
;
A
#
# COMPACT_ATOMS: atom_id res chain seq x y z
N MET A 1 20.29 5.13 28.15
CA MET A 1 19.13 6.03 28.09
C MET A 1 18.69 6.12 26.63
N LEU A 2 17.49 5.60 26.30
CA LEU A 2 16.90 5.77 24.97
C LEU A 2 16.43 7.23 24.84
N ARG A 3 16.83 7.92 23.78
CA ARG A 3 16.36 9.28 23.46
C ARG A 3 15.55 9.21 22.18
N TRP A 4 14.40 9.89 22.15
CA TRP A 4 13.59 10.07 20.96
C TRP A 4 13.98 11.39 20.28
N THR A 5 14.17 11.37 18.96
CA THR A 5 14.30 12.59 18.16
C THR A 5 12.90 13.06 17.79
N VAL A 6 12.57 14.31 18.11
CA VAL A 6 11.24 14.87 17.91
C VAL A 6 11.35 15.88 16.78
N HIS A 7 10.75 15.58 15.64
CA HIS A 7 10.62 16.45 14.46
C HIS A 7 11.80 16.48 13.48
N LEU A 8 11.58 15.89 12.30
CA LEU A 8 12.40 16.09 11.11
C LEU A 8 11.54 16.83 10.10
N GLU A 9 11.94 18.05 9.74
CA GLU A 9 11.19 18.91 8.82
C GLU A 9 10.93 18.21 7.46
N GLY A 10 9.77 18.50 6.87
CA GLY A 10 9.36 17.97 5.57
C GLY A 10 8.67 16.60 5.59
N GLY A 11 8.58 15.95 6.76
CA GLY A 11 7.81 14.72 6.92
C GLY A 11 6.30 14.98 6.90
N PRO A 12 5.49 14.12 6.26
CA PRO A 12 4.07 14.39 6.15
C PRO A 12 3.33 14.10 7.47
N ARG A 13 2.37 14.95 7.84
CA ARG A 13 1.54 14.80 9.05
C ARG A 13 0.29 13.95 8.75
N ARG A 14 0.30 12.67 9.09
CA ARG A 14 -0.78 11.73 8.70
C ARG A 14 -0.96 10.54 9.62
N VAL A 15 -2.10 9.87 9.49
CA VAL A 15 -2.45 8.58 10.11
C VAL A 15 -2.85 7.56 9.04
N ASN A 16 -2.87 6.27 9.38
CA ASN A 16 -3.34 5.19 8.51
C ASN A 16 -2.65 5.14 7.13
N HIS A 17 -1.40 5.60 7.06
CA HIS A 17 -0.49 5.40 5.95
C HIS A 17 0.20 4.03 6.07
N ALA A 18 0.79 3.56 4.98
CA ALA A 18 1.63 2.37 5.01
C ALA A 18 3.08 2.74 4.65
N ALA A 19 4.06 2.01 5.19
CA ALA A 19 5.46 2.29 4.94
C ALA A 19 6.30 1.01 4.85
N VAL A 20 7.38 1.07 4.07
CA VAL A 20 8.39 0.00 3.98
C VAL A 20 9.80 0.58 4.10
N ALA A 21 10.73 -0.20 4.63
CA ALA A 21 12.14 0.14 4.69
C ALA A 21 12.90 -0.51 3.52
N VAL A 22 13.74 0.28 2.83
CA VAL A 22 14.56 -0.15 1.69
C VAL A 22 15.97 0.40 1.88
N GLY A 23 16.91 -0.45 2.29
CA GLY A 23 18.26 0.00 2.65
C GLY A 23 18.23 1.08 3.74
N HIS A 24 18.79 2.25 3.46
CA HIS A 24 18.79 3.40 4.37
C HIS A 24 17.59 4.35 4.19
N ARG A 25 16.55 3.91 3.47
CA ARG A 25 15.37 4.73 3.16
C ARG A 25 14.11 4.12 3.75
N VAL A 26 13.16 4.97 4.12
CA VAL A 26 11.78 4.58 4.44
C VAL A 26 10.85 5.23 3.44
N PHE A 27 10.06 4.43 2.73
CA PHE A 27 9.03 4.90 1.82
C PHE A 27 7.70 4.90 2.56
N SER A 28 6.97 6.02 2.52
CA SER A 28 5.64 6.19 3.11
C SER A 28 4.64 6.49 2.00
N PHE A 29 3.51 5.78 2.01
CA PHE A 29 2.48 5.83 0.98
C PHE A 29 1.14 6.28 1.56
N GLY A 30 0.53 7.30 0.96
CA GLY A 30 -0.84 7.73 1.26
C GLY A 30 -1.11 7.95 2.75
N GLY A 31 -2.31 7.63 3.22
CA GLY A 31 -2.78 7.93 4.58
C GLY A 31 -3.66 9.17 4.60
N TYR A 32 -4.19 9.49 5.79
CA TYR A 32 -5.12 10.58 6.00
C TYR A 32 -4.47 11.70 6.82
N CYS A 33 -4.68 12.95 6.42
CA CYS A 33 -4.21 14.14 7.13
C CYS A 33 -5.42 15.02 7.48
N SER A 34 -5.71 15.23 8.76
CA SER A 34 -6.68 16.25 9.19
C SER A 34 -6.02 17.63 9.18
N GLY A 35 -6.60 18.60 8.48
CA GLY A 35 -6.18 20.02 8.53
C GLY A 35 -5.46 20.57 7.29
N GLU A 36 -5.30 19.77 6.24
CA GLU A 36 -4.99 20.23 4.88
C GLU A 36 -6.14 19.84 3.95
N ASP A 37 -6.24 20.45 2.75
CA ASP A 37 -7.20 20.05 1.71
C ASP A 37 -6.95 18.58 1.30
N TYR A 38 -7.56 17.65 2.03
CA TYR A 38 -7.50 16.22 1.74
C TYR A 38 -8.36 15.94 0.50
N GLU A 39 -7.79 16.21 -0.66
CA GLU A 39 -8.42 15.94 -1.95
C GLU A 39 -8.41 14.43 -2.23
N THR A 40 -9.58 13.79 -2.07
CA THR A 40 -9.79 12.35 -2.28
C THR A 40 -9.49 11.89 -3.72
N LEU A 41 -9.66 12.77 -4.70
CA LEU A 41 -9.42 12.50 -6.11
C LEU A 41 -7.94 12.60 -6.52
N ARG A 42 -7.05 12.95 -5.58
CA ARG A 42 -5.61 12.98 -5.88
C ARG A 42 -5.02 11.60 -6.05
N GLN A 43 -3.85 11.56 -6.68
CA GLN A 43 -2.97 10.39 -6.64
C GLN A 43 -2.46 10.20 -5.21
N ILE A 44 -2.23 8.95 -4.82
CA ILE A 44 -1.47 8.64 -3.62
C ILE A 44 -0.09 9.30 -3.73
N ASP A 45 0.37 9.90 -2.66
CA ASP A 45 1.72 10.44 -2.61
C ASP A 45 2.69 9.43 -2.02
N VAL A 46 3.97 9.61 -2.38
CA VAL A 46 5.08 8.81 -1.86
C VAL A 46 6.09 9.77 -1.26
N HIS A 47 6.35 9.62 0.03
CA HIS A 47 7.40 10.33 0.75
C HIS A 47 8.54 9.37 1.05
N ILE A 48 9.77 9.83 0.85
CA ILE A 48 10.98 9.06 1.12
C ILE A 48 11.75 9.75 2.23
N PHE A 49 11.92 9.05 3.34
CA PHE A 49 12.84 9.45 4.38
C PHE A 49 14.21 8.83 4.13
N ASN A 50 15.26 9.64 4.14
CA ASN A 50 16.64 9.16 4.13
C ASN A 50 17.17 9.14 5.57
N ALA A 51 17.46 7.95 6.10
CA ALA A 51 17.92 7.75 7.47
C ALA A 51 19.36 8.22 7.72
N VAL A 52 20.15 8.44 6.66
CA VAL A 52 21.52 8.99 6.75
C VAL A 52 21.47 10.51 6.87
N SER A 53 20.73 11.18 5.98
CA SER A 53 20.64 12.65 5.98
C SER A 53 19.56 13.21 6.89
N LEU A 54 18.69 12.34 7.44
CA LEU A 54 17.53 12.67 8.25
C LEU A 54 16.57 13.65 7.55
N ARG A 55 16.41 13.50 6.23
CA ARG A 55 15.57 14.37 5.39
C ARG A 55 14.46 13.59 4.71
N TRP A 56 13.30 14.23 4.64
CA TRP A 56 12.16 13.78 3.85
C TRP A 56 12.16 14.42 2.46
N THR A 57 11.77 13.64 1.47
CA THR A 57 11.54 14.10 0.09
C THR A 57 10.22 13.56 -0.41
N LYS A 58 9.34 14.42 -0.92
CA LYS A 58 8.12 14.02 -1.63
C LYS A 58 8.45 13.72 -3.09
N LEU A 59 8.02 12.58 -3.60
CA LEU A 59 8.13 12.27 -5.03
C LEU A 59 7.15 13.14 -5.85
N PRO A 60 7.53 13.54 -7.08
CA PRO A 60 6.64 14.31 -7.94
C PRO A 60 5.43 13.48 -8.38
N PRO A 61 4.29 14.13 -8.71
CA PRO A 61 3.12 13.44 -9.25
C PRO A 61 3.43 12.66 -10.52
N VAL A 62 2.79 11.50 -10.68
CA VAL A 62 2.95 10.64 -11.85
C VAL A 62 2.19 11.25 -13.02
N ARG A 63 2.87 11.43 -14.15
CA ARG A 63 2.26 11.89 -15.39
C ARG A 63 1.87 10.69 -16.27
N PRO A 64 0.75 10.76 -17.01
CA PRO A 64 0.42 9.75 -18.01
C PRO A 64 1.55 9.58 -19.03
N THR A 65 1.86 8.34 -19.38
CA THR A 65 2.79 8.02 -20.47
C THR A 65 2.15 8.21 -21.84
N ILE A 66 0.83 7.99 -21.94
CA ILE A 66 0.03 8.12 -23.16
C ILE A 66 -0.98 9.25 -22.97
N ARG A 67 -1.05 10.16 -23.94
CA ARG A 67 -1.99 11.29 -23.92
C ARG A 67 -3.43 10.78 -23.92
N GLY A 68 -4.24 11.25 -22.96
CA GLY A 68 -5.65 10.87 -22.85
C GLY A 68 -5.91 9.62 -22.01
N GLN A 69 -4.88 8.93 -21.52
CA GLN A 69 -5.05 7.86 -20.52
C GLN A 69 -4.78 8.38 -19.10
N PRO A 70 -5.49 7.87 -18.09
CA PRO A 70 -5.16 8.16 -16.70
C PRO A 70 -3.80 7.53 -16.34
N PRO A 71 -3.03 8.16 -15.43
CA PRO A 71 -1.79 7.57 -14.96
C PRO A 71 -2.08 6.30 -14.15
N VAL A 72 -1.25 5.27 -14.31
CA VAL A 72 -1.33 4.06 -13.49
C VAL A 72 -0.75 4.38 -12.12
N VAL A 73 -1.58 4.86 -11.21
CA VAL A 73 -1.20 5.25 -9.86
C VAL A 73 -2.42 5.08 -8.94
N PRO A 74 -2.25 4.61 -7.70
CA PRO A 74 -3.34 4.56 -6.74
C PRO A 74 -3.97 5.94 -6.51
N TYR A 75 -5.29 6.02 -6.30
CA TYR A 75 -5.91 7.22 -5.74
C TYR A 75 -5.50 7.41 -4.26
N MET A 76 -5.63 8.62 -3.73
CA MET A 76 -5.26 8.97 -2.36
C MET A 76 -6.14 8.20 -1.38
N ARG A 77 -5.54 7.32 -0.58
CA ARG A 77 -6.26 6.40 0.30
C ARG A 77 -5.54 6.19 1.63
N TYR A 78 -6.30 5.77 2.63
CA TYR A 78 -5.81 5.37 3.95
C TYR A 78 -6.24 3.93 4.27
N GLY A 79 -5.63 3.33 5.29
CA GLY A 79 -5.98 1.98 5.76
C GLY A 79 -5.60 0.86 4.78
N HIS A 80 -4.73 1.15 3.83
CA HIS A 80 -4.11 0.15 2.96
C HIS A 80 -2.89 -0.46 3.65
N SER A 81 -2.38 -1.56 3.09
CA SER A 81 -1.11 -2.15 3.51
C SER A 81 -0.09 -2.09 2.37
N THR A 82 1.19 -2.06 2.74
CA THR A 82 2.29 -2.23 1.80
C THR A 82 3.27 -3.28 2.31
N VAL A 83 3.86 -4.03 1.39
CA VAL A 83 4.95 -4.95 1.67
C VAL A 83 6.06 -4.82 0.63
N LEU A 84 7.30 -4.99 1.05
CA LEU A 84 8.46 -5.04 0.16
C LEU A 84 8.82 -6.50 -0.14
N ILE A 85 8.88 -6.87 -1.42
CA ILE A 85 9.42 -8.15 -1.89
C ILE A 85 10.40 -7.85 -3.02
N ASP A 86 11.64 -8.29 -2.87
CA ASP A 86 12.76 -7.89 -3.73
C ASP A 86 12.85 -6.34 -3.80
N ASP A 87 12.83 -5.75 -5.01
CA ASP A 87 12.85 -4.29 -5.22
C ASP A 87 11.45 -3.70 -5.50
N THR A 88 10.39 -4.46 -5.22
CA THR A 88 9.01 -4.06 -5.51
C THR A 88 8.18 -3.94 -4.25
N VAL A 89 7.53 -2.79 -4.10
CA VAL A 89 6.52 -2.57 -3.05
C VAL A 89 5.15 -2.94 -3.61
N PHE A 90 4.50 -3.92 -2.98
CA PHE A 90 3.11 -4.26 -3.28
C PHE A 90 2.19 -3.49 -2.33
N LEU A 91 1.19 -2.81 -2.90
CA LEU A 91 0.16 -2.08 -2.16
C LEU A 91 -1.19 -2.75 -2.39
N TRP A 92 -1.89 -3.04 -1.30
CA TRP A 92 -3.21 -3.66 -1.33
C TRP A 92 -4.22 -2.91 -0.46
N GLY A 93 -5.46 -2.83 -0.95
CA GLY A 93 -6.60 -2.33 -0.19
C GLY A 93 -6.58 -0.83 0.10
N GLY A 94 -7.17 -0.48 1.24
CA GLY A 94 -7.43 0.88 1.67
C GLY A 94 -8.64 1.49 0.98
N ARG A 95 -9.03 2.66 1.48
CA ARG A 95 -10.20 3.38 0.99
C ARG A 95 -10.03 4.89 1.02
N ASN A 96 -10.97 5.58 0.38
CA ASN A 96 -11.37 6.94 0.74
C ASN A 96 -12.89 7.11 0.54
N ASP A 97 -13.40 8.28 0.87
CA ASP A 97 -14.85 8.53 0.90
C ASP A 97 -15.46 8.69 -0.51
N THR A 98 -14.64 8.87 -1.55
CA THR A 98 -15.09 9.13 -2.93
C THR A 98 -15.04 7.89 -3.81
N GLU A 99 -13.94 7.13 -3.72
CA GLU A 99 -13.63 5.95 -4.54
C GLU A 99 -13.99 4.64 -3.82
N GLY A 100 -14.32 4.69 -2.53
CA GLY A 100 -14.58 3.51 -1.70
C GLY A 100 -13.30 2.72 -1.41
N ALA A 101 -13.45 1.44 -1.10
CA ALA A 101 -12.36 0.50 -0.84
C ALA A 101 -11.79 -0.09 -2.13
N CYS A 102 -10.52 -0.49 -2.10
CA CYS A 102 -9.79 -1.00 -3.25
C CYS A 102 -9.53 -2.51 -3.16
N ASN A 103 -9.57 -3.22 -4.30
CA ASN A 103 -9.05 -4.59 -4.47
C ASN A 103 -8.12 -4.71 -5.69
N VAL A 104 -7.50 -3.60 -6.11
CA VAL A 104 -6.51 -3.59 -7.18
C VAL A 104 -5.13 -3.69 -6.55
N LEU A 105 -4.33 -4.66 -7.01
CA LEU A 105 -2.93 -4.77 -6.63
C LEU A 105 -2.11 -3.74 -7.40
N TYR A 106 -1.42 -2.87 -6.67
CA TYR A 106 -0.43 -1.97 -7.25
C TYR A 106 0.97 -2.42 -6.87
N ALA A 107 1.90 -2.30 -7.82
CA ALA A 107 3.31 -2.56 -7.62
C ALA A 107 4.11 -1.29 -7.91
N PHE A 108 4.99 -0.91 -6.98
CA PHE A 108 5.87 0.24 -7.07
C PHE A 108 7.33 -0.22 -7.06
N ASP A 109 8.04 0.06 -8.15
CA ASP A 109 9.47 -0.24 -8.27
C ASP A 109 10.29 0.84 -7.55
N VAL A 110 11.07 0.44 -6.54
CA VAL A 110 11.79 1.38 -5.67
C VAL A 110 13.01 2.03 -6.31
N ASN A 111 13.47 1.50 -7.45
CA ASN A 111 14.65 1.98 -8.17
C ASN A 111 14.26 3.01 -9.23
N THR A 112 13.13 2.78 -9.90
CA THR A 112 12.63 3.61 -11.00
C THR A 112 11.50 4.55 -10.57
N HIS A 113 10.93 4.32 -9.38
CA HIS A 113 9.76 5.03 -8.85
C HIS A 113 8.54 4.95 -9.75
N LYS A 114 8.39 3.84 -10.48
CA LYS A 114 7.26 3.61 -11.40
C LYS A 114 6.24 2.70 -10.75
N TRP A 115 4.98 3.08 -10.95
CA TRP A 115 3.82 2.28 -10.59
C TRP A 115 3.40 1.37 -11.75
N SER A 116 2.86 0.21 -11.41
CA SER A 116 2.22 -0.71 -12.33
C SER A 116 1.06 -1.45 -11.65
N THR A 117 0.20 -2.07 -12.45
CA THR A 117 -0.90 -2.93 -11.98
C THR A 117 -0.70 -4.33 -12.58
N PRO A 118 0.08 -5.20 -11.92
CA PRO A 118 0.29 -6.55 -12.44
C PRO A 118 -1.05 -7.29 -12.51
N ARG A 119 -1.21 -8.11 -13.55
CA ARG A 119 -2.38 -8.98 -13.65
C ARG A 119 -2.30 -10.04 -12.56
N VAL A 120 -3.34 -10.12 -11.73
CA VAL A 120 -3.46 -11.13 -10.69
C VAL A 120 -4.50 -12.19 -11.05
N LEU A 121 -4.33 -13.39 -10.51
CA LEU A 121 -5.18 -14.56 -10.75
C LEU A 121 -5.64 -15.17 -9.41
N GLY A 122 -6.51 -16.18 -9.48
CA GLY A 122 -6.93 -16.97 -8.31
C GLY A 122 -8.05 -16.33 -7.50
N THR A 123 -8.08 -16.64 -6.19
CA THR A 123 -9.11 -16.16 -5.26
C THR A 123 -8.76 -14.77 -4.74
N ILE A 124 -9.03 -13.77 -5.57
CA ILE A 124 -8.73 -12.37 -5.28
C ILE A 124 -9.56 -11.91 -4.07
N PRO A 125 -8.94 -11.36 -3.01
CA PRO A 125 -9.66 -10.85 -1.85
C PRO A 125 -10.61 -9.70 -2.24
N GLY A 126 -11.76 -9.60 -1.56
CA GLY A 126 -12.66 -8.47 -1.73
C GLY A 126 -12.03 -7.14 -1.29
N ALA A 127 -12.59 -6.04 -1.79
CA ALA A 127 -12.11 -4.68 -1.52
C ALA A 127 -12.23 -4.37 -0.03
N ARG A 128 -11.11 -3.97 0.58
CA ARG A 128 -10.99 -3.87 2.05
C ARG A 128 -10.00 -2.82 2.52
N ASP A 129 -10.17 -2.37 3.75
CA ASP A 129 -9.25 -1.49 4.47
C ASP A 129 -9.10 -1.93 5.94
N GLY A 130 -8.09 -1.38 6.63
CA GLY A 130 -7.80 -1.70 8.03
C GLY A 130 -7.27 -3.12 8.25
N HIS A 131 -6.92 -3.84 7.18
CA HIS A 131 -6.28 -5.15 7.23
C HIS A 131 -4.77 -5.02 7.47
N SER A 132 -4.14 -6.10 7.93
CA SER A 132 -2.68 -6.20 8.04
C SER A 132 -2.09 -7.01 6.88
N ALA A 133 -0.82 -6.76 6.57
CA ALA A 133 -0.07 -7.58 5.63
C ALA A 133 1.35 -7.88 6.13
N CYS A 134 1.87 -9.05 5.74
CA CYS A 134 3.25 -9.45 6.01
C CYS A 134 3.80 -10.31 4.86
N VAL A 135 5.10 -10.60 4.91
CA VAL A 135 5.80 -11.36 3.87
C VAL A 135 6.45 -12.59 4.48
N LEU A 136 6.35 -13.71 3.76
CA LEU A 136 7.19 -14.88 3.96
C LEU A 136 7.73 -15.34 2.59
N GLY A 137 9.04 -15.22 2.39
CA GLY A 137 9.67 -15.50 1.09
C GLY A 137 9.15 -14.57 -0.01
N LYS A 138 8.63 -15.16 -1.10
CA LYS A 138 8.01 -14.43 -2.21
C LYS A 138 6.48 -14.36 -2.11
N THR A 139 5.96 -14.48 -0.90
CA THR A 139 4.52 -14.54 -0.67
C THR A 139 4.09 -13.43 0.28
N MET A 140 3.16 -12.60 -0.17
CA MET A 140 2.45 -11.63 0.67
C MET A 140 1.25 -12.33 1.32
N TYR A 141 1.03 -12.10 2.60
CA TYR A 141 -0.15 -12.55 3.32
C TYR A 141 -0.94 -11.33 3.78
N ILE A 142 -2.26 -11.39 3.68
CA ILE A 142 -3.17 -10.39 4.26
C ILE A 142 -4.13 -11.07 5.22
N PHE A 143 -4.48 -10.36 6.28
CA PHE A 143 -5.43 -10.85 7.28
C PHE A 143 -6.33 -9.72 7.79
N GLY A 144 -7.61 -10.05 7.95
CA GLY A 144 -8.60 -9.19 8.55
C GLY A 144 -9.04 -8.00 7.70
N GLY A 145 -9.38 -6.91 8.37
CA GLY A 145 -9.94 -5.70 7.78
C GLY A 145 -11.45 -5.79 7.55
N TYR A 146 -12.02 -4.69 7.08
CA TYR A 146 -13.44 -4.60 6.73
C TYR A 146 -13.60 -4.71 5.22
N GLU A 147 -14.40 -5.66 4.77
CA GLU A 147 -14.72 -5.88 3.36
C GLU A 147 -16.00 -5.11 2.99
N GLN A 148 -15.87 -4.14 2.09
CA GLN A 148 -16.96 -3.19 1.83
C GLN A 148 -18.19 -3.84 1.20
N LEU A 149 -18.01 -4.75 0.25
CA LEU A 149 -19.14 -5.36 -0.47
C LEU A 149 -19.91 -6.35 0.41
N ALA A 150 -19.19 -7.07 1.28
CA ALA A 150 -19.77 -8.02 2.22
C ALA A 150 -20.30 -7.36 3.50
N ASP A 151 -19.99 -6.07 3.71
CA ASP A 151 -20.34 -5.29 4.90
C ASP A 151 -19.97 -6.01 6.21
N CYS A 152 -18.75 -6.55 6.27
CA CYS A 152 -18.31 -7.34 7.40
C CYS A 152 -16.82 -7.20 7.69
N PHE A 153 -16.43 -7.49 8.93
CA PHE A 153 -15.04 -7.72 9.28
C PHE A 153 -14.65 -9.14 8.92
N SER A 154 -13.59 -9.28 8.13
CA SER A 154 -13.09 -10.59 7.72
C SER A 154 -12.18 -11.18 8.80
N ASN A 155 -12.16 -12.50 8.90
CA ASN A 155 -11.16 -13.29 9.61
C ASN A 155 -10.38 -14.20 8.64
N ASP A 156 -10.48 -13.94 7.33
CA ASP A 156 -9.82 -14.71 6.30
C ASP A 156 -8.35 -14.34 6.19
N ILE A 157 -7.53 -15.34 5.88
CA ILE A 157 -6.16 -15.14 5.46
C ILE A 157 -6.09 -15.40 3.96
N HIS A 158 -5.66 -14.42 3.19
CA HIS A 158 -5.31 -14.62 1.79
C HIS A 158 -3.80 -14.50 1.62
N LYS A 159 -3.25 -15.25 0.67
CA LYS A 159 -1.86 -15.14 0.26
C LYS A 159 -1.75 -14.86 -1.23
N LEU A 160 -0.79 -14.01 -1.61
CA LEU A 160 -0.39 -13.73 -2.98
C LEU A 160 1.02 -14.29 -3.19
N ASP A 161 1.16 -15.27 -4.06
CA ASP A 161 2.46 -15.67 -4.58
C ASP A 161 2.90 -14.68 -5.67
N THR A 162 3.98 -13.92 -5.43
CA THR A 162 4.46 -12.91 -6.39
C THR A 162 5.26 -13.49 -7.55
N SER A 163 5.62 -14.78 -7.50
CA SER A 163 6.24 -15.46 -8.64
C SER A 163 5.22 -15.81 -9.72
N THR A 164 3.97 -16.10 -9.33
CA THR A 164 2.88 -16.44 -10.27
C THR A 164 1.80 -15.35 -10.36
N MET A 165 1.84 -14.36 -9.48
CA MET A 165 0.78 -13.35 -9.28
C MET A 165 -0.60 -13.98 -8.99
N THR A 166 -0.62 -15.03 -8.16
CA THR A 166 -1.85 -15.78 -7.84
C THR A 166 -2.24 -15.59 -6.38
N TRP A 167 -3.46 -15.13 -6.15
CA TRP A 167 -4.09 -15.11 -4.83
C TRP A 167 -4.70 -16.47 -4.49
N THR A 168 -4.60 -16.86 -3.22
CA THR A 168 -5.24 -18.05 -2.67
C THR A 168 -5.83 -17.72 -1.30
N LEU A 169 -7.09 -18.11 -1.08
CA LEU A 169 -7.68 -18.11 0.26
C LEU A 169 -7.12 -19.30 1.04
N ILE A 170 -6.58 -19.04 2.22
CA ILE A 170 -6.10 -20.10 3.12
C ILE A 170 -7.30 -20.58 3.92
N CYS A 171 -7.91 -21.66 3.45
CA CYS A 171 -8.83 -22.44 4.26
C CYS A 171 -8.04 -23.41 5.13
N LEU A 172 -8.51 -23.64 6.35
CA LEU A 172 -8.11 -24.84 7.07
C LEU A 172 -8.56 -26.04 6.22
N SER A 173 -7.64 -26.90 5.80
CA SER A 173 -8.03 -28.25 5.47
C SER A 173 -8.53 -28.89 6.76
N HIS A 174 -9.79 -29.32 6.77
CA HIS A 174 -10.18 -30.40 7.68
C HIS A 174 -9.41 -31.65 7.21
N GLU A 175 -8.15 -31.78 7.65
CA GLU A 175 -7.51 -33.09 7.66
C GLU A 175 -8.17 -33.87 8.80
N ASN A 176 -8.93 -34.90 8.42
CA ASN A 176 -9.43 -35.95 9.31
C ASN A 176 -8.26 -36.79 9.85
#